data_AF-A0AAP1RDU1-F1
#
_entry.id   AF-A0AAP1RDU1-F1
#
_cell.length_a   1.000
_cell.length_b   1.000
_cell.length_c   1.000
_cell.angle_alpha   90.00
_cell.angle_beta   90.00
_cell.angle_gamma   90.00
#
_symmetry.space_group_name_H-M   'P 1'
#
loop_
_entity.id
_entity.type
_entity.pdbx_description
1 polymer ?
#
loop_
_entity_poly.entity_id
_entity_poly.type
_entity_poly.pdbx_seq_one_letter_code
_entity_poly.pdbx_strand_id
1 'polypeptide(L)'
;MKYHKFNFFKHTYCEFESKEMTFFDDKSAHYKSKSGSLYFYADNGVYRYSNHWGRVANCRWKIQGIEVYKSQDYYVGFATWNDFYSLNNSDKVYYLQVNYTSKQANIQRLKTQDKSDYFLMTSEFAHQRLKQIQTLFKEYKWAAYFEQDIDVLRKIMINKLITSTKTIQELKRELKAL
;
A
#
# COMPACT_ATOMS: atom_id res chain seq x y z
N MET A 1 16.76 -0.38 -8.48
CA MET A 1 16.55 -0.38 -9.95
C MET A 1 15.83 0.90 -10.31
N LYS A 2 16.30 1.65 -11.31
CA LYS A 2 15.61 2.85 -11.79
C LYS A 2 14.63 2.45 -12.89
N TYR A 3 13.36 2.80 -12.74
CA TYR A 3 12.36 2.51 -13.76
C TYR A 3 12.44 3.53 -14.91
N HIS A 4 11.98 3.11 -16.08
CA HIS A 4 11.89 3.90 -17.32
C HIS A 4 10.94 3.19 -18.30
N LYS A 5 10.72 3.80 -19.47
CA LYS A 5 9.79 3.34 -20.51
C LYS A 5 9.93 1.87 -20.96
N PHE A 6 11.08 1.22 -20.75
CA PHE A 6 11.31 -0.17 -21.19
C PHE A 6 11.19 -1.22 -20.08
N ASN A 7 11.03 -0.81 -18.82
CA ASN A 7 11.02 -1.76 -17.69
C ASN A 7 9.88 -1.54 -16.68
N PHE A 8 9.16 -0.40 -16.74
CA PHE A 8 8.10 -0.09 -15.77
C PHE A 8 6.96 -1.13 -15.79
N PHE A 9 6.75 -1.85 -16.88
CA PHE A 9 5.71 -2.89 -17.06
C PHE A 9 6.15 -4.31 -16.65
N LYS A 10 7.31 -4.47 -15.98
CA LYS A 10 7.84 -5.77 -15.59
C LYS A 10 7.64 -6.00 -14.08
N HIS A 11 6.50 -6.57 -13.71
CA HIS A 11 6.18 -6.91 -12.32
C HIS A 11 6.31 -5.72 -11.37
N THR A 12 5.55 -4.65 -11.60
CA THR A 12 5.62 -3.45 -10.78
C THR A 12 4.33 -3.10 -10.06
N TYR A 13 4.49 -2.44 -8.93
CA TYR A 13 3.44 -1.69 -8.25
C TYR A 13 3.58 -0.20 -8.57
N CYS A 14 2.47 0.49 -8.78
CA CYS A 14 2.44 1.96 -8.90
C CYS A 14 1.04 2.50 -8.58
N GLU A 15 0.96 3.71 -8.04
CA GLU A 15 -0.29 4.48 -7.90
C GLU A 15 -0.19 5.74 -8.75
N PHE A 16 -0.95 5.77 -9.84
CA PHE A 16 -0.98 6.90 -10.76
C PHE A 16 -1.86 8.01 -10.19
N GLU A 17 -1.44 9.25 -10.34
CA GLU A 17 -2.28 10.40 -10.08
C GLU A 17 -3.20 10.66 -11.27
N SER A 18 -4.50 10.81 -11.02
CA SER A 18 -5.47 11.22 -12.03
C SER A 18 -5.06 12.56 -12.67
N LYS A 19 -5.26 12.68 -13.97
CA LYS A 19 -5.03 13.89 -14.78
C LYS A 19 -6.22 14.13 -15.70
N GLU A 20 -6.24 15.31 -16.32
CA GLU A 20 -7.28 15.71 -17.27
C GLU A 20 -7.45 14.69 -18.40
N MET A 21 -8.71 14.37 -18.71
CA MET A 21 -9.07 13.39 -19.75
C MET A 21 -8.64 13.83 -21.15
N THR A 22 -8.59 15.14 -21.39
CA THR A 22 -8.22 15.76 -22.66
C THR A 22 -6.72 15.68 -22.97
N PHE A 23 -5.89 15.12 -22.08
CA PHE A 23 -4.44 15.05 -22.27
C PHE A 23 -4.02 14.38 -23.59
N PHE A 24 -4.79 13.41 -24.08
CA PHE A 24 -4.50 12.67 -25.32
C PHE A 24 -5.13 13.29 -26.57
N ASP A 25 -5.93 14.35 -26.47
CA ASP A 25 -6.63 14.95 -27.62
C ASP A 25 -5.64 15.50 -28.66
N ASP A 26 -4.60 16.19 -28.19
CA ASP A 26 -3.54 16.79 -29.03
C ASP A 26 -2.21 16.03 -28.97
N LYS A 27 -2.20 14.79 -28.44
CA LYS A 27 -0.97 14.01 -28.25
C LYS A 27 -1.07 12.63 -28.86
N SER A 28 -0.11 12.30 -29.72
CA SER A 28 0.06 10.93 -30.20
C SER A 28 0.60 10.03 -29.10
N ALA A 29 -0.08 8.90 -28.87
CA ALA A 29 0.44 7.87 -27.98
C ALA A 29 1.75 7.30 -28.54
N HIS A 30 2.75 7.15 -27.67
CA HIS A 30 4.00 6.46 -28.01
C HIS A 30 3.81 4.94 -28.13
N TYR A 31 2.80 4.40 -27.44
CA TYR A 31 2.44 3.00 -27.49
C TYR A 31 0.95 2.80 -27.22
N LYS A 32 0.34 1.86 -27.94
CA LYS A 32 -1.03 1.38 -27.72
C LYS A 32 -0.98 -0.12 -27.43
N SER A 33 -1.55 -0.55 -26.30
CA SER A 33 -1.63 -1.98 -25.97
C SER A 33 -2.65 -2.69 -26.87
N LYS A 34 -2.55 -4.02 -26.95
CA LYS A 34 -3.56 -4.86 -27.63
C LYS A 34 -4.98 -4.66 -27.08
N SER A 35 -5.09 -4.36 -25.78
CA SER A 35 -6.34 -4.07 -25.09
C SER A 35 -6.79 -2.61 -25.19
N GLY A 36 -6.11 -1.78 -25.99
CA GLY A 36 -6.53 -0.41 -26.29
C GLY A 36 -6.05 0.67 -25.31
N SER A 37 -5.27 0.33 -24.27
CA SER A 37 -4.68 1.35 -23.39
C SER A 37 -3.60 2.15 -24.12
N LEU A 38 -3.58 3.46 -23.93
CA LEU A 38 -2.60 4.36 -24.55
C LEU A 38 -1.54 4.78 -23.53
N TYR A 39 -0.31 4.94 -24.01
CA TYR A 39 0.83 5.34 -23.21
C TYR A 39 1.56 6.49 -23.88
N PHE A 40 1.87 7.52 -23.10
CA PHE A 40 2.75 8.60 -23.49
C PHE A 40 3.93 8.66 -22.50
N TYR A 41 5.14 8.43 -23.00
CA TYR A 41 6.36 8.45 -22.20
C TYR A 41 6.92 9.88 -22.17
N ALA A 42 6.94 10.47 -20.98
CA ALA A 42 7.65 11.71 -20.69
C ALA A 42 9.05 11.38 -20.14
N ASP A 43 9.92 12.38 -20.05
CA ASP A 43 11.28 12.18 -19.53
C ASP A 43 11.29 11.69 -18.08
N ASN A 44 10.35 12.19 -17.26
CA ASN A 44 10.26 11.88 -15.83
C ASN A 44 9.23 10.80 -15.47
N GLY A 45 8.44 10.31 -16.42
CA GLY A 45 7.33 9.41 -16.10
C GLY A 45 6.51 8.95 -17.29
N VAL A 46 5.34 8.40 -17.00
CA VAL A 46 4.42 7.86 -18.01
C VAL A 46 2.99 8.31 -17.74
N TYR A 47 2.35 8.81 -18.79
CA TYR A 47 0.91 8.97 -18.84
C TYR A 47 0.29 7.69 -19.41
N ARG A 48 -0.82 7.28 -18.82
CA ARG A 48 -1.58 6.10 -19.22
C ARG A 48 -3.05 6.46 -19.33
N TYR A 49 -3.64 6.25 -20.49
CA TYR A 49 -5.08 6.25 -20.69
C TYR A 49 -5.60 4.81 -20.68
N SER A 50 -6.46 4.49 -19.73
CA SER A 50 -6.98 3.12 -19.57
C SER A 50 -8.26 3.09 -18.77
N ASN A 51 -9.07 2.07 -19.02
CA ASN A 51 -10.21 1.71 -18.18
C ASN A 51 -9.95 0.55 -17.22
N HIS A 52 -8.70 0.09 -17.15
CA HIS A 52 -8.32 -1.04 -16.32
C HIS A 52 -7.24 -0.63 -15.31
N TRP A 53 -7.65 -0.41 -14.07
CA TRP A 53 -6.80 -0.08 -12.93
C TRP A 53 -6.93 -1.16 -11.84
N GLY A 54 -5.85 -1.41 -11.10
CA GLY A 54 -5.70 -2.53 -10.18
C GLY A 54 -4.72 -3.57 -10.70
N ARG A 55 -5.18 -4.80 -10.94
CA ARG A 55 -4.33 -5.88 -11.48
C ARG A 55 -4.21 -5.76 -12.99
N VAL A 56 -3.04 -5.39 -13.51
CA VAL A 56 -2.79 -5.25 -14.95
C VAL A 56 -1.72 -6.26 -15.35
N ALA A 57 -2.12 -7.38 -15.95
CA ALA A 57 -1.25 -8.52 -16.22
C ALA A 57 -0.48 -8.97 -14.96
N ASN A 58 0.85 -8.87 -14.98
CA ASN A 58 1.76 -9.18 -13.86
C ASN A 58 2.04 -7.97 -12.94
N CYS A 59 1.44 -6.82 -13.21
CA CYS A 59 1.60 -5.59 -12.45
C CYS A 59 0.38 -5.31 -11.55
N ARG A 60 0.54 -4.31 -10.68
CA ARG A 60 -0.49 -3.75 -9.80
C ARG A 60 -0.45 -2.23 -9.90
N TRP A 61 -1.26 -1.66 -10.80
CA TRP A 61 -1.28 -0.23 -11.07
C TRP A 61 -2.63 0.35 -10.71
N LYS A 62 -2.69 1.11 -9.63
CA LYS A 62 -3.92 1.82 -9.21
C LYS A 62 -3.90 3.25 -9.74
N ILE A 63 -5.04 3.92 -9.64
CA ILE A 63 -5.17 5.34 -9.87
C ILE A 63 -5.79 5.99 -8.63
N GLN A 64 -5.29 7.16 -8.25
CA GLN A 64 -5.75 7.96 -7.12
C GLN A 64 -6.18 9.35 -7.61
N GLY A 65 -6.90 10.08 -6.76
CA GLY A 65 -7.43 11.41 -7.11
C GLY A 65 -8.70 11.38 -7.95
N ILE A 66 -9.47 10.29 -7.87
CA ILE A 66 -10.82 10.18 -8.45
C ILE A 66 -11.81 10.05 -7.29
N GLU A 67 -12.71 11.02 -7.13
CA GLU A 67 -13.68 11.03 -6.03
C GLU A 67 -14.64 9.84 -6.10
N VAL A 68 -15.21 9.59 -7.28
CA VAL A 68 -16.15 8.49 -7.53
C VAL A 68 -15.59 7.59 -8.62
N TYR A 69 -14.71 6.67 -8.23
CA TYR A 69 -14.14 5.71 -9.17
C TYR A 69 -15.20 4.72 -9.65
N LYS A 70 -15.36 4.64 -10.97
CA LYS A 70 -16.17 3.64 -11.67
C LYS A 70 -15.27 2.68 -12.44
N SER A 71 -15.48 1.39 -12.26
CA SER A 71 -14.78 0.37 -13.06
C SER A 71 -15.22 0.45 -14.53
N GLN A 72 -14.31 0.12 -15.45
CA GLN A 72 -14.54 0.14 -16.91
C GLN A 72 -14.68 1.53 -17.55
N ASP A 73 -14.80 2.59 -16.76
CA ASP A 73 -14.63 3.97 -17.26
C ASP A 73 -13.16 4.24 -17.56
N TYR A 74 -12.89 5.03 -18.59
CA TYR A 74 -11.54 5.43 -18.95
C TYR A 74 -11.06 6.60 -18.09
N TYR A 75 -9.79 6.54 -17.72
CA TYR A 75 -9.10 7.61 -16.99
C TYR A 75 -7.72 7.85 -17.58
N VAL A 76 -7.24 9.08 -17.45
CA VAL A 76 -5.84 9.43 -17.65
C VAL A 76 -5.15 9.47 -16.29
N GLY A 77 -4.07 8.71 -16.15
CA GLY A 77 -3.21 8.78 -14.97
C GLY A 77 -1.76 9.08 -15.35
N PHE A 78 -1.05 9.78 -14.47
CA PHE A 78 0.40 10.01 -14.57
C PHE A 78 1.12 9.43 -13.35
N ALA A 79 2.29 8.85 -13.60
CA ALA A 79 3.21 8.43 -12.55
C ALA A 79 4.65 8.76 -12.95
N THR A 80 5.45 9.23 -11.99
CA THR A 80 6.89 9.41 -12.23
C THR A 80 7.58 8.05 -12.23
N TRP A 81 8.76 7.97 -12.84
CA TRP A 81 9.57 6.75 -12.80
C TRP A 81 9.94 6.31 -11.37
N ASN A 82 10.01 7.24 -10.42
CA ASN A 82 10.33 6.95 -9.03
C ASN A 82 9.13 6.40 -8.21
N ASP A 83 7.92 6.49 -8.76
CA ASP A 83 6.69 5.96 -8.15
C ASP A 83 6.47 4.48 -8.47
N PHE A 84 7.30 3.90 -9.35
CA PHE A 84 7.28 2.47 -9.63
C PHE A 84 8.16 1.71 -8.66
N TYR A 85 7.66 0.56 -8.23
CA TYR A 85 8.38 -0.35 -7.34
C TYR A 85 8.23 -1.79 -7.81
N SER A 86 9.19 -2.64 -7.43
CA SER A 86 9.06 -4.07 -7.72
C SER A 86 7.87 -4.63 -6.96
N LEU A 87 7.02 -5.36 -7.69
CA LEU A 87 5.95 -6.15 -7.10
C LEU A 87 6.51 -7.52 -6.76
N ASN A 88 7.09 -7.64 -5.57
CA ASN A 88 7.55 -8.91 -5.00
C ASN A 88 7.01 -9.09 -3.58
N ASN A 89 7.16 -10.30 -3.05
CA ASN A 89 6.71 -10.66 -1.70
C ASN A 89 7.85 -10.66 -0.67
N SER A 90 9.09 -10.46 -1.10
CA SER A 90 10.29 -10.55 -0.26
C SER A 90 10.72 -9.22 0.35
N ASP A 91 10.39 -8.10 -0.30
CA ASP A 91 10.87 -6.79 0.12
C ASP A 91 10.23 -6.36 1.44
N LYS A 92 11.08 -6.08 2.44
CA LYS A 92 10.68 -5.48 3.70
C LYS A 92 10.65 -3.97 3.57
N VAL A 93 9.58 -3.44 3.02
CA VAL A 93 9.39 -2.01 2.73
C VAL A 93 8.08 -1.45 3.24
N TYR A 94 7.29 -2.27 3.94
CA TYR A 94 6.00 -1.88 4.48
C TYR A 94 6.09 -1.71 5.99
N TYR A 95 5.33 -0.77 6.54
CA TYR A 95 5.18 -0.58 7.98
C TYR A 95 3.72 -0.25 8.29
N LEU A 96 3.36 -0.32 9.58
CA LEU A 96 2.01 -0.02 10.03
C LEU A 96 1.99 1.29 10.79
N GLN A 97 1.10 2.19 10.36
CA GLN A 97 0.77 3.40 11.10
C GLN A 97 -0.57 3.21 11.78
N VAL A 98 -0.65 3.53 13.06
CA VAL A 98 -1.84 3.31 13.89
C VAL A 98 -2.35 4.65 14.42
N ASN A 99 -3.64 4.90 14.24
CA ASN A 99 -4.36 6.00 14.87
C ASN A 99 -5.22 5.41 15.99
N TYR A 100 -4.80 5.63 17.24
CA TYR A 100 -5.52 5.11 18.40
C TYR A 100 -6.84 5.85 18.68
N THR A 101 -6.96 7.12 18.26
CA THR A 101 -8.18 7.92 18.42
C THR A 101 -9.29 7.40 17.50
N SER A 102 -8.99 7.20 16.22
CA SER A 102 -9.95 6.63 15.26
C SER A 102 -10.03 5.10 15.30
N LYS A 103 -9.16 4.44 16.07
CA LYS A 103 -9.03 2.97 16.15
C LYS A 103 -8.79 2.32 14.78
N GLN A 104 -7.96 2.97 13.97
CA GLN A 104 -7.60 2.50 12.62
C GLN A 104 -6.10 2.26 12.50
N ALA A 105 -5.74 1.36 11.60
CA ALA A 105 -4.37 1.12 11.21
C ALA A 105 -4.30 1.03 9.68
N ASN A 106 -3.20 1.52 9.10
CA ASN A 106 -2.98 1.52 7.66
C ASN A 106 -1.57 1.01 7.36
N ILE A 107 -1.47 0.22 6.29
CA ILE A 107 -0.17 -0.20 5.75
C ILE A 107 0.38 0.98 4.96
N GLN A 108 1.57 1.40 5.34
CA GLN A 108 2.34 2.39 4.61
C GLN A 108 3.53 1.70 3.95
N ARG A 109 4.01 2.29 2.86
CA ARG A 109 5.22 1.86 2.17
C ARG A 109 6.27 2.94 2.32
N LEU A 110 7.51 2.54 2.61
CA LEU A 110 8.64 3.45 2.65
C LEU A 110 8.88 4.05 1.24
N LYS A 111 8.85 5.38 1.14
CA LYS A 111 9.16 6.13 -0.08
C LYS A 111 10.59 6.69 0.07
N THR A 112 11.56 6.13 -0.66
CA THR A 112 13.00 6.50 -0.60
C THR A 112 13.67 6.38 0.79
N GLN A 113 14.99 6.62 0.86
CA GLN A 113 15.91 6.32 1.99
C GLN A 113 15.67 7.16 3.27
N ASP A 114 14.42 7.36 3.66
CA ASP A 114 14.15 7.84 5.02
C ASP A 114 14.68 6.80 5.98
N LYS A 115 15.74 7.15 6.73
CA LYS A 115 16.16 6.45 7.94
C LYS A 115 15.02 6.59 8.94
N SER A 116 14.03 5.74 8.78
CA SER A 116 12.93 5.63 9.72
C SER A 116 13.23 4.49 10.67
N ASP A 117 13.00 4.71 11.96
CA ASP A 117 13.00 3.65 12.99
C ASP A 117 11.76 2.72 12.87
N TYR A 118 11.13 2.67 11.69
CA TYR A 118 10.01 1.77 11.43
C TYR A 118 10.50 0.34 11.31
N PHE A 119 9.77 -0.56 11.95
CA PHE A 119 9.95 -1.98 11.75
C PHE A 119 9.36 -2.37 10.39
N LEU A 120 10.24 -2.66 9.43
CA LEU A 120 9.87 -2.97 8.07
C LEU A 120 9.46 -4.43 7.89
N MET A 121 8.37 -4.63 7.17
CA MET A 121 7.67 -5.88 6.96
C MET A 121 7.55 -6.18 5.46
N THR A 122 7.42 -7.45 5.13
CA THR A 122 6.93 -7.86 3.81
C THR A 122 5.46 -7.47 3.67
N SER A 123 4.96 -7.40 2.42
CA SER A 123 3.54 -7.11 2.17
C SER A 123 2.63 -8.09 2.91
N GLU A 124 2.92 -9.40 2.81
CA GLU A 124 2.14 -10.44 3.46
C GLU A 124 2.10 -10.27 4.99
N PHE A 125 3.26 -10.01 5.60
CA PHE A 125 3.33 -9.84 7.05
C PHE A 125 2.62 -8.57 7.52
N ALA A 126 2.74 -7.47 6.78
CA ALA A 126 2.03 -6.23 7.08
C ALA A 126 0.49 -6.41 7.04
N HIS A 127 -0.04 -7.15 6.05
CA HIS A 127 -1.47 -7.47 5.97
C HIS A 127 -1.92 -8.39 7.12
N GLN A 128 -1.10 -9.37 7.51
CA GLN A 128 -1.39 -10.22 8.67
C GLN A 128 -1.49 -9.39 9.96
N ARG A 129 -0.52 -8.49 10.18
CA ARG A 129 -0.49 -7.59 11.34
C ARG A 129 -1.66 -6.60 11.33
N LEU A 130 -1.98 -6.03 10.17
CA LEU A 130 -3.14 -5.15 10.01
C LEU A 130 -4.43 -5.82 10.49
N LYS A 131 -4.68 -7.06 10.04
CA LYS A 131 -5.85 -7.85 10.45
C LYS A 131 -5.88 -8.07 11.96
N GLN A 132 -4.74 -8.44 12.55
CA GLN A 132 -4.61 -8.63 14.00
C GLN A 132 -4.94 -7.35 14.79
N ILE A 133 -4.43 -6.20 14.35
CA ILE A 133 -4.68 -4.90 15.00
C ILE A 133 -6.16 -4.51 14.88
N GLN A 134 -6.76 -4.67 13.70
CA GLN A 134 -8.19 -4.40 13.50
C GLN A 134 -9.07 -5.29 14.40
N THR A 135 -8.70 -6.56 14.59
CA THR A 135 -9.36 -7.45 15.55
C THR A 135 -9.21 -6.96 16.99
N LEU A 136 -8.01 -6.52 17.41
CA LEU A 136 -7.78 -5.99 18.76
C LEU A 136 -8.62 -4.74 19.07
N PHE A 137 -8.87 -3.88 18.08
CA PHE A 137 -9.75 -2.71 18.26
C PHE A 137 -11.22 -3.09 18.40
N LYS A 138 -11.67 -4.20 17.79
CA LYS A 138 -13.07 -4.66 17.82
C LYS A 138 -13.37 -5.55 19.03
N GLU A 139 -12.44 -6.43 19.39
CA GLU A 139 -12.66 -7.43 20.44
C GLU A 139 -12.15 -6.94 21.81
N TYR A 140 -12.90 -7.30 22.85
CA TYR A 140 -12.57 -6.99 24.24
C TYR A 140 -12.44 -8.22 25.14
N LYS A 141 -13.02 -9.37 24.75
CA LYS A 141 -13.03 -10.60 25.57
C LYS A 141 -11.63 -11.07 25.97
N TRP A 142 -10.63 -10.83 25.13
CA TRP A 142 -9.25 -11.21 25.43
C TRP A 142 -8.64 -10.42 26.60
N ALA A 143 -9.16 -9.22 26.87
CA ALA A 143 -8.69 -8.33 27.93
C ALA A 143 -9.40 -8.59 29.28
N ALA A 144 -10.46 -9.40 29.31
CA ALA A 144 -11.25 -9.64 30.52
C ALA A 144 -10.49 -10.32 31.68
N TYR A 145 -9.32 -10.90 31.40
CA TYR A 145 -8.46 -11.55 32.38
C TYR A 145 -7.36 -10.62 32.93
N PHE A 146 -7.45 -9.32 32.65
CA PHE A 146 -6.47 -8.32 33.05
C PHE A 146 -7.17 -7.24 33.87
N GLU A 147 -6.48 -6.71 34.89
CA GLU A 147 -7.01 -5.63 35.73
C GLU A 147 -6.84 -4.26 35.07
N GLN A 148 -5.91 -4.13 34.13
CA GLN A 148 -5.61 -2.86 33.45
C GLN A 148 -6.69 -2.48 32.43
N ASP A 149 -6.83 -1.16 32.22
CA ASP A 149 -7.71 -0.61 31.19
C ASP A 149 -7.40 -1.18 29.80
N ILE A 150 -8.45 -1.54 29.06
CA ILE A 150 -8.33 -2.21 27.76
C ILE A 150 -7.60 -1.35 26.73
N ASP A 151 -7.75 -0.03 26.77
CA ASP A 151 -7.10 0.85 25.81
C ASP A 151 -5.59 0.97 26.12
N VAL A 152 -5.19 0.84 27.38
CA VAL A 152 -3.77 0.68 27.77
C VAL A 152 -3.22 -0.65 27.23
N LEU A 153 -3.94 -1.76 27.44
CA LEU A 153 -3.52 -3.08 26.95
C LEU A 153 -3.42 -3.12 25.41
N ARG A 154 -4.37 -2.50 24.71
CA ARG A 154 -4.34 -2.35 23.24
C ARG A 154 -3.10 -1.60 22.79
N LYS A 155 -2.76 -0.48 23.42
CA LYS A 155 -1.55 0.30 23.07
C LYS A 155 -0.30 -0.56 23.19
N ILE A 156 -0.14 -1.29 24.30
CA ILE A 156 1.01 -2.19 24.52
C ILE A 156 1.05 -3.28 23.45
N MET A 157 -0.06 -4.00 23.24
CA MET A 157 -0.15 -5.10 22.28
C MET A 157 0.12 -4.65 20.85
N ILE A 158 -0.52 -3.55 20.43
CA ILE A 158 -0.37 -3.02 19.08
C ILE A 158 1.06 -2.51 18.87
N ASN A 159 1.65 -1.83 19.85
CA ASN A 159 3.04 -1.39 19.75
C ASN A 159 3.98 -2.59 19.56
N LYS A 160 3.83 -3.66 20.36
CA LYS A 160 4.62 -4.89 20.18
C LYS A 160 4.38 -5.57 18.82
N LEU A 161 3.16 -5.54 18.28
CA LEU A 161 2.85 -6.08 16.95
C LEU A 161 3.54 -5.32 15.82
N ILE A 162 3.61 -3.99 15.91
CA ILE A 162 4.21 -3.15 14.87
C ILE A 162 5.72 -2.99 15.02
N THR A 163 6.35 -3.52 16.07
CA THR A 163 7.80 -3.38 16.35
C THR A 163 8.55 -4.71 16.48
N SER A 164 7.89 -5.86 16.26
CA SER A 164 8.52 -7.17 16.42
C SER A 164 8.01 -8.23 15.45
N THR A 165 8.73 -9.35 15.37
CA THR A 165 8.31 -10.55 14.63
C THR A 165 7.45 -11.52 15.46
N LYS A 166 7.24 -11.26 16.76
CA LYS A 166 6.55 -12.18 17.68
C LYS A 166 5.10 -12.41 17.29
N THR A 167 4.62 -13.64 17.39
CA THR A 167 3.22 -13.98 17.15
C THR A 167 2.29 -13.31 18.17
N ILE A 168 1.02 -13.12 17.82
CA ILE A 168 0.05 -12.55 18.75
C ILE A 168 -0.14 -13.42 20.00
N GLN A 169 0.03 -14.75 19.89
CA GLN A 169 -0.03 -15.65 21.04
C GLN A 169 1.14 -15.42 22.01
N GLU A 170 2.37 -15.30 21.51
CA GLU A 170 3.54 -14.99 22.34
C GLU A 170 3.36 -13.65 23.05
N LEU A 171 2.92 -12.62 22.33
CA LEU A 171 2.68 -11.30 22.91
C LEU A 171 1.61 -11.32 24.01
N LYS A 172 0.52 -12.08 23.82
CA LYS A 172 -0.51 -12.27 24.85
C LYS A 172 0.01 -13.01 26.08
N ARG A 173 0.91 -13.98 25.92
CA ARG A 173 1.55 -14.68 27.05
C ARG A 173 2.45 -13.74 27.85
N GLU A 174 3.25 -12.93 27.17
CA GLU A 174 4.09 -11.92 27.83
C GLU A 174 3.27 -10.87 28.56
N LEU A 175 2.11 -10.50 28.01
CA LEU A 175 1.23 -9.53 28.67
C LEU A 175 0.69 -10.05 30.00
N LYS A 176 0.42 -11.36 30.11
CA LYS A 176 -0.04 -12.00 31.36
C LYS A 176 1.02 -12.09 32.44
N ALA A 177 2.29 -11.92 32.08
CA ALA A 177 3.41 -11.96 33.02
C ALA A 177 3.76 -10.56 33.55
N LEU A 178 3.05 -9.52 33.12
CA LEU A 178 3.10 -8.15 33.64
C LEU A 178 2.02 -7.95 34.70
#